data_AF-A0A175RP41-F1
#
_entry.id   AF-A0A175RP41-F1
#
_cell.length_a   1.000
_cell.length_b   1.000
_cell.length_c   1.000
_cell.angle_alpha   90.00
_cell.angle_beta   90.00
_cell.angle_gamma   90.00
#
_symmetry.space_group_name_H-M   'P 1'
#
loop_
_entity.id
_entity.type
_entity.pdbx_description
1 polymer ?
#
loop_
_entity_poly.entity_id
_entity_poly.type
_entity_poly.pdbx_seq_one_letter_code
_entity_poly.pdbx_strand_id
1 'polypeptide(L)'
;MGETTTVQTEPVMAPTGRQFRLRAWPLVLFGVVALAASHGAVLFSASSEYGGVDASGGWIDAEGNPVATAPPTVSAVGHVAPAALVVLVLVLAVGVVLPPTLARFGHDRAGAVIRRTAYIAAPVVVVLGVLVYWVWQGHVVIDQVEHQVLHPHGFPWGGVTVTTGHMTR
;
A
#
# COMPACT_ATOMS: atom_id res chain seq x y z
N MET A 1 71.61 34.94 -16.96
CA MET A 1 71.08 33.60 -17.27
C MET A 1 70.20 33.21 -16.10
N GLY A 2 68.89 33.40 -16.22
CA GLY A 2 67.91 32.98 -15.22
C GLY A 2 67.26 31.70 -15.70
N GLU A 3 67.37 30.65 -14.91
CA GLU A 3 66.83 29.32 -15.19
C GLU A 3 65.32 29.36 -14.95
N THR A 4 64.51 29.20 -16.00
CA THR A 4 63.05 29.14 -15.87
C THR A 4 62.65 27.72 -15.46
N THR A 5 62.39 27.53 -14.17
CA THR A 5 61.80 26.30 -13.64
C THR A 5 60.34 26.20 -14.08
N THR A 6 60.07 25.43 -15.13
CA THR A 6 58.71 25.03 -15.52
C THR A 6 58.14 24.06 -14.48
N VAL A 7 57.26 24.56 -13.61
CA VAL A 7 56.49 23.73 -12.67
C VAL A 7 55.46 22.93 -13.47
N GLN A 8 55.72 21.62 -13.65
CA GLN A 8 54.76 20.67 -14.19
C GLN A 8 53.65 20.48 -13.14
N THR A 9 52.48 21.07 -13.39
CA THR A 9 51.26 20.77 -12.63
C THR A 9 50.59 19.58 -13.30
N GLU A 10 50.84 18.37 -12.79
CA GLU A 10 50.03 17.23 -13.20
C GLU A 10 48.57 17.50 -12.80
N PRO A 11 47.59 17.27 -13.69
CA PRO A 11 46.19 17.41 -13.34
C PRO A 11 45.87 16.40 -12.25
N VAL A 12 45.58 16.88 -11.04
CA VAL A 12 45.09 16.07 -9.93
C VAL A 12 43.77 15.46 -10.38
N MET A 13 43.82 14.21 -10.84
CA MET A 13 42.65 13.42 -11.18
C MET A 13 41.78 13.36 -9.92
N ALA A 14 40.63 14.03 -9.95
CA ALA A 14 39.64 13.93 -8.89
C ALA A 14 39.40 12.44 -8.61
N PRO A 15 39.41 12.00 -7.33
CA PRO A 15 39.18 10.60 -7.02
C PRO A 15 37.87 10.20 -7.69
N THR A 16 37.94 9.30 -8.67
CA THR A 16 36.77 8.75 -9.35
C THR A 16 35.91 8.11 -8.28
N GLY A 17 34.94 8.89 -7.79
CA GLY A 17 34.09 8.54 -6.68
C GLY A 17 33.40 7.23 -7.02
N ARG A 18 33.47 6.27 -6.10
CA ARG A 18 32.82 4.97 -6.21
C ARG A 18 31.35 5.20 -6.61
N GLN A 19 31.01 4.91 -7.87
CA GLN A 19 29.66 5.16 -8.37
C GLN A 19 28.66 4.36 -7.52
N PHE A 20 27.72 5.07 -6.90
CA PHE A 20 26.72 4.50 -6.02
C PHE A 20 25.78 3.61 -6.85
N ARG A 21 26.11 2.33 -7.03
CA ARG A 21 25.22 1.38 -7.71
C ARG A 21 24.10 1.03 -6.75
N LEU A 22 22.87 1.49 -7.06
CA LEU A 22 21.68 1.02 -6.35
C LEU A 22 21.63 -0.52 -6.44
N ARG A 23 21.83 -1.17 -5.30
CA ARG A 23 21.74 -2.62 -5.17
C ARG A 23 20.27 -3.05 -5.31
N ALA A 24 20.05 -4.30 -5.73
CA ALA A 24 18.72 -4.89 -5.81
C ALA A 24 18.18 -5.29 -4.42
N TRP A 25 19.10 -5.62 -3.51
CA TRP A 25 18.80 -6.11 -2.16
C TRP A 25 17.79 -5.28 -1.34
N PRO A 26 17.86 -3.94 -1.31
CA PRO A 26 16.87 -3.14 -0.59
C PRO A 26 15.46 -3.27 -1.19
N LEU A 27 15.35 -3.40 -2.52
CA LEU A 27 14.07 -3.58 -3.19
C LEU A 27 13.47 -4.97 -2.91
N VAL A 28 14.33 -6.00 -2.86
CA VAL A 28 13.93 -7.35 -2.44
C VAL A 28 13.48 -7.35 -0.98
N LEU A 29 14.25 -6.72 -0.09
CA LEU A 29 13.89 -6.58 1.32
C LEU A 29 12.56 -5.84 1.48
N PHE A 30 12.38 -4.73 0.77
CA PHE A 30 11.11 -4.01 0.73
C PHE A 30 9.96 -4.91 0.27
N GLY A 31 10.16 -5.68 -0.79
CA GLY A 31 9.17 -6.63 -1.27
C GLY A 31 8.78 -7.68 -0.24
N VAL A 32 9.76 -8.28 0.43
CA VAL A 32 9.54 -9.26 1.51
C VAL A 32 8.79 -8.63 2.67
N VAL A 33 9.20 -7.44 3.10
CA VAL A 33 8.53 -6.69 4.18
C VAL A 33 7.10 -6.34 3.77
N ALA A 34 6.88 -5.89 2.54
CA ALA A 34 5.55 -5.54 2.04
C ALA A 34 4.62 -6.76 1.95
N LEU A 35 5.13 -7.92 1.51
CA LEU A 35 4.38 -9.19 1.49
C LEU A 35 4.09 -9.75 2.90
N ALA A 36 5.02 -9.58 3.83
CA ALA A 36 4.80 -9.95 5.23
C ALA A 36 3.79 -9.00 5.89
N ALA A 37 3.92 -7.69 5.66
CA ALA A 37 3.01 -6.67 6.18
C ALA A 37 1.62 -6.76 5.54
N SER A 38 1.51 -7.23 4.29
CA SER A 38 0.22 -7.37 3.62
C SER A 38 -0.68 -8.37 4.34
N HIS A 39 -0.13 -9.37 5.03
CA HIS A 39 -0.89 -10.28 5.92
C HIS A 39 -1.48 -9.57 7.15
N GLY A 40 -0.76 -8.59 7.71
CA GLY A 40 -1.26 -7.77 8.83
C GLY A 40 -2.31 -6.75 8.39
N ALA A 41 -2.19 -6.22 7.17
CA ALA A 41 -3.18 -5.31 6.58
C ALA A 41 -4.53 -6.00 6.26
N VAL A 42 -4.55 -7.33 6.13
CA VAL A 42 -5.78 -8.14 5.97
C VAL A 42 -6.68 -8.07 7.21
N LEU A 43 -6.15 -7.77 8.39
CA LEU A 43 -6.94 -7.81 9.63
C LEU A 43 -7.59 -6.47 9.99
N PHE A 44 -7.68 -5.54 9.04
CA PHE A 44 -8.38 -4.29 9.30
C PHE A 44 -9.89 -4.54 9.35
N SER A 45 -10.45 -4.38 10.55
CA SER A 45 -11.87 -4.46 10.82
C SER A 45 -12.43 -3.05 11.02
N ALA A 46 -13.51 -2.73 10.32
CA ALA A 46 -14.29 -1.52 10.54
C ALA A 46 -15.66 -1.91 11.06
N SER A 47 -16.04 -1.43 12.25
CA SER A 47 -17.35 -1.64 12.84
C SER A 47 -18.09 -0.31 13.00
N SER A 48 -19.34 -0.24 12.56
CA SER A 48 -20.25 0.86 12.89
C SER A 48 -21.42 0.35 13.72
N GLU A 49 -21.54 0.87 14.92
CA GLU A 49 -22.71 0.74 15.78
C GLU A 49 -23.52 2.03 15.62
N TYR A 50 -24.71 1.94 15.00
CA TYR A 50 -25.62 3.07 14.87
C TYR A 50 -26.61 3.02 16.03
N GLY A 51 -26.68 4.06 16.86
CA GLY A 51 -27.58 4.11 18.00
C GLY A 51 -27.02 3.53 19.30
N GLY A 52 -27.90 3.17 20.23
CA GLY A 52 -27.47 2.72 21.55
C GLY A 52 -28.61 2.36 22.49
N VAL A 53 -28.32 2.38 23.79
CA VAL A 53 -29.27 2.12 24.86
C VAL A 53 -29.41 3.37 25.71
N ASP A 54 -30.63 3.83 25.95
CA ASP A 54 -30.88 4.94 26.86
C ASP A 54 -30.77 4.53 28.34
N ALA A 55 -30.88 5.51 29.25
CA ALA A 55 -30.79 5.29 30.69
C ALA A 55 -31.90 4.39 31.28
N SER A 56 -33.01 4.22 30.56
CA SER A 56 -34.14 3.35 30.93
C SER A 56 -34.05 1.95 30.34
N GLY A 57 -33.00 1.67 29.55
CA GLY A 57 -32.90 0.43 28.81
C GLY A 57 -33.82 0.41 27.58
N GLY A 58 -34.18 1.55 27.00
CA GLY A 58 -34.79 1.68 25.67
C GLY A 58 -33.73 1.67 24.57
N TRP A 59 -34.09 1.26 23.35
CA TRP A 59 -33.19 1.39 22.20
C TRP A 59 -33.29 2.81 21.65
N ILE A 60 -32.18 3.39 21.23
CA ILE A 60 -32.12 4.71 20.58
C ILE A 60 -31.40 4.63 19.24
N ASP A 61 -31.79 5.46 18.28
CA ASP A 61 -31.07 5.66 17.02
C ASP A 61 -29.82 6.54 17.21
N ALA A 62 -29.08 6.80 16.13
CA ALA A 62 -27.83 7.58 16.19
C ALA A 62 -28.06 9.05 16.54
N GLU A 63 -29.28 9.55 16.31
CA GLU A 63 -29.75 10.89 16.68
C GLU A 63 -30.26 10.96 18.13
N GLY A 64 -30.33 9.83 18.82
CA GLY A 64 -30.79 9.73 20.20
C GLY A 64 -32.32 9.62 20.36
N ASN A 65 -33.06 9.38 19.28
CA ASN A 65 -34.50 9.16 19.34
C ASN A 65 -34.81 7.71 19.73
N PRO A 66 -35.86 7.49 20.53
CA PRO A 66 -36.27 6.15 20.93
C PRO A 66 -36.80 5.34 19.74
N VAL A 67 -36.33 4.11 19.62
CA VAL A 67 -36.75 3.14 18.59
C VAL A 67 -37.25 1.86 19.24
N ALA A 68 -38.24 1.23 18.59
CA ALA A 68 -38.89 0.02 19.12
C ALA A 68 -38.04 -1.25 18.96
N THR A 69 -37.08 -1.25 18.03
CA THR A 69 -36.24 -2.40 17.67
C THR A 69 -34.76 -2.08 17.88
N ALA A 70 -33.96 -3.12 18.14
CA ALA A 70 -32.52 -3.00 18.25
C ALA A 70 -31.91 -2.39 16.98
N PRO A 71 -31.07 -1.35 17.09
CA PRO A 71 -30.43 -0.73 15.94
C PRO A 71 -29.48 -1.69 15.21
N PRO A 72 -29.27 -1.51 13.89
CA PRO A 72 -28.38 -2.35 13.12
C PRO A 72 -26.90 -2.12 13.48
N THR A 73 -26.11 -3.19 13.39
CA THR A 73 -24.65 -3.16 13.52
C THR A 73 -24.03 -3.70 12.25
N VAL A 74 -22.93 -3.09 11.81
CA VAL A 74 -22.18 -3.53 10.62
C VAL A 74 -20.73 -3.74 11.01
N SER A 75 -20.20 -4.93 10.73
CA SER A 75 -18.81 -5.29 10.90
C SER A 75 -18.23 -5.71 9.55
N ALA A 76 -17.17 -5.04 9.11
CA ALA A 76 -16.52 -5.27 7.84
C ALA A 76 -15.09 -5.73 8.08
N VAL A 77 -14.77 -6.95 7.63
CA VAL A 77 -13.42 -7.52 7.68
C VAL A 77 -12.84 -7.50 6.27
N GLY A 78 -11.73 -6.77 6.10
CA GLY A 78 -11.04 -6.69 4.82
C GLY A 78 -10.26 -7.95 4.45
N HIS A 79 -10.02 -8.17 3.16
CA HIS A 79 -9.11 -9.19 2.66
C HIS A 79 -8.32 -8.66 1.47
N VAL A 80 -7.00 -8.91 1.44
CA VAL A 80 -6.17 -8.50 0.30
C VAL A 80 -6.43 -9.41 -0.90
N ALA A 81 -6.63 -8.81 -2.08
CA ALA A 81 -6.86 -9.56 -3.30
C ALA A 81 -5.54 -10.13 -3.85
N PRO A 82 -5.55 -11.35 -4.41
CA PRO A 82 -4.40 -11.92 -5.12
C PRO A 82 -3.88 -11.00 -6.25
N ALA A 83 -4.76 -10.23 -6.89
CA ALA A 83 -4.40 -9.30 -7.96
C ALA A 83 -3.45 -8.17 -7.50
N ALA A 84 -3.69 -7.58 -6.33
CA ALA A 84 -2.80 -6.57 -5.76
C ALA A 84 -1.40 -7.13 -5.47
N LEU A 85 -1.33 -8.35 -4.93
CA LEU A 85 -0.06 -9.03 -4.68
C LEU A 85 0.68 -9.31 -5.98
N VAL A 86 -0.03 -9.74 -7.04
CA VAL A 86 0.57 -9.98 -8.37
C VAL A 86 1.15 -8.69 -8.96
N VAL A 87 0.43 -7.57 -8.87
CA VAL A 87 0.93 -6.26 -9.35
C VAL A 87 2.19 -5.84 -8.59
N LEU A 88 2.20 -5.97 -7.26
CA LEU A 88 3.38 -5.65 -6.44
C LEU A 88 4.57 -6.55 -6.81
N VAL A 89 4.35 -7.86 -6.94
CA VAL A 89 5.38 -8.83 -7.34
C VAL A 89 5.92 -8.51 -8.73
N LEU A 90 5.07 -8.13 -9.69
CA LEU A 90 5.51 -7.71 -11.02
C LEU A 90 6.41 -6.47 -10.99
N VAL A 91 6.03 -5.44 -10.23
CA VAL A 91 6.84 -4.22 -10.08
C VAL A 91 8.21 -4.55 -9.49
N LEU A 92 8.25 -5.42 -8.47
CA LEU A 92 9.49 -5.87 -7.84
C LEU A 92 10.34 -6.72 -8.79
N ALA A 93 9.74 -7.69 -9.47
CA ALA A 93 10.41 -8.57 -10.42
C ALA A 93 11.04 -7.76 -11.56
N VAL A 94 10.30 -6.81 -12.13
CA VAL A 94 10.83 -5.89 -13.16
C VAL A 94 11.97 -5.05 -12.60
N GLY A 95 11.83 -4.45 -11.42
CA GLY A 95 12.88 -3.64 -10.79
C GLY A 95 14.16 -4.40 -10.41
N VAL A 96 14.05 -5.71 -10.14
CA VAL A 96 15.17 -6.56 -9.76
C VAL A 96 15.84 -7.20 -10.98
N VAL A 97 15.06 -7.78 -11.88
CA VAL A 97 15.53 -8.63 -12.99
C VAL A 97 15.85 -7.84 -14.25
N LEU A 98 15.10 -6.77 -14.55
CA LEU A 98 15.27 -6.02 -15.79
C LEU A 98 16.57 -5.19 -15.85
N PRO A 99 17.07 -4.60 -14.74
CA PRO A 99 18.35 -3.89 -14.75
C PRO A 99 19.59 -4.75 -15.06
N PRO A 100 19.82 -5.91 -14.43
CA PRO A 100 20.98 -6.74 -14.75
C PRO A 100 20.86 -7.39 -16.13
N THR A 101 19.66 -7.63 -16.64
CA THR A 101 19.47 -8.15 -18.00
C THR A 101 19.80 -7.08 -19.04
N LEU A 102 19.30 -5.85 -18.89
CA LEU A 102 19.64 -4.74 -19.80
C LEU A 102 21.12 -4.38 -19.79
N ALA A 103 21.78 -4.49 -18.63
CA ALA A 103 23.23 -4.33 -18.53
C ALA A 103 24.01 -5.35 -19.39
N ARG A 104 23.53 -6.61 -19.48
CA ARG A 104 24.14 -7.63 -20.36
C ARG A 104 24.04 -7.28 -21.84
N PHE A 105 23.04 -6.50 -22.23
CA PHE A 105 22.83 -6.04 -23.61
C PHE A 105 23.41 -4.64 -23.86
N GLY A 106 24.29 -4.12 -22.99
CA GLY A 106 24.94 -2.82 -23.16
C GLY A 106 24.07 -1.60 -22.83
N HIS A 107 22.88 -1.81 -22.25
CA HIS A 107 21.91 -0.75 -21.94
C HIS A 107 21.95 -0.36 -20.45
N ASP A 108 23.15 -0.08 -19.91
CA ASP A 108 23.35 0.21 -18.48
C ASP A 108 22.53 1.41 -17.98
N ARG A 109 22.40 2.46 -18.81
CA ARG A 109 21.60 3.65 -18.48
C ARG A 109 20.12 3.32 -18.32
N ALA A 110 19.57 2.49 -19.22
CA ALA A 110 18.17 2.07 -19.15
C ALA A 110 17.91 1.22 -17.91
N GLY A 111 18.81 0.29 -17.58
CA GLY A 111 18.73 -0.52 -16.36
C GLY A 111 18.75 0.33 -15.08
N ALA A 112 19.59 1.38 -15.03
CA ALA A 112 19.63 2.31 -13.89
C ALA A 112 18.32 3.11 -13.74
N VAL A 113 17.74 3.58 -14.85
CA VAL A 113 16.44 4.28 -14.86
C VAL A 113 15.34 3.35 -14.36
N ILE A 114 15.25 2.13 -14.88
CA ILE A 114 14.24 1.14 -14.44
C ILE A 114 14.37 0.80 -12.97
N ARG A 115 15.60 0.67 -12.47
CA ARG A 115 15.81 0.44 -11.03
C ARG A 115 15.29 1.63 -10.22
N ARG A 116 15.62 2.85 -10.63
CA ARG A 116 15.17 4.07 -9.93
C ARG A 116 13.65 4.22 -9.97
N THR A 117 13.01 3.95 -11.11
CA THR A 117 11.55 3.99 -11.21
C THR A 117 10.90 2.91 -10.37
N ALA A 118 11.45 1.69 -10.30
CA ALA A 118 10.93 0.65 -9.42
C ALA A 118 11.00 1.03 -7.93
N TYR A 119 12.05 1.73 -7.49
CA TYR A 119 12.17 2.24 -6.12
C TYR A 119 11.11 3.28 -5.75
N ILE A 120 10.59 4.03 -6.73
CA ILE A 120 9.52 5.00 -6.53
C ILE A 120 8.15 4.33 -6.69
N ALA A 121 8.01 3.48 -7.72
CA ALA A 121 6.77 2.81 -8.05
C ALA A 121 6.33 1.85 -6.94
N ALA A 122 7.24 1.06 -6.36
CA ALA A 122 6.90 0.10 -5.31
C ALA A 122 6.20 0.75 -4.08
N PRO A 123 6.76 1.79 -3.43
CA PRO A 123 6.06 2.45 -2.33
C PRO A 123 4.80 3.19 -2.79
N VAL A 124 4.81 3.83 -3.97
CA VAL A 124 3.62 4.52 -4.49
C VAL A 124 2.46 3.55 -4.71
N VAL A 125 2.72 2.38 -5.29
CA VAL A 125 1.73 1.32 -5.52
C VAL A 125 1.17 0.83 -4.18
N VAL A 126 2.02 0.58 -3.19
CA VAL A 126 1.57 0.14 -1.86
C VAL A 126 0.72 1.21 -1.18
N VAL A 127 1.22 2.45 -1.10
CA VAL A 127 0.53 3.54 -0.38
C VAL A 127 -0.79 3.91 -1.06
N LEU A 128 -0.79 4.11 -2.38
CA LEU A 128 -2.02 4.42 -3.11
C LEU A 128 -3.00 3.25 -3.08
N GLY A 129 -2.51 2.01 -3.20
CA GLY A 129 -3.35 0.81 -3.10
C GLY A 129 -4.09 0.74 -1.77
N VAL A 130 -3.36 0.95 -0.66
CA VAL A 130 -3.93 0.97 0.70
C VAL A 130 -4.93 2.13 0.87
N LEU A 131 -4.59 3.33 0.42
CA LEU A 131 -5.48 4.50 0.54
C LEU A 131 -6.78 4.32 -0.22
N VAL A 132 -6.71 3.87 -1.48
CA VAL A 132 -7.92 3.65 -2.29
C VAL A 132 -8.75 2.52 -1.71
N TYR A 133 -8.10 1.45 -1.24
CA TYR A 133 -8.79 0.36 -0.55
C TYR A 133 -9.52 0.83 0.71
N TRP A 134 -8.88 1.70 1.51
CA TRP A 134 -9.47 2.26 2.72
C TRP A 134 -10.72 3.11 2.44
N VAL A 135 -10.65 4.00 1.44
CA VAL A 135 -11.80 4.82 1.02
C VAL A 135 -12.94 3.94 0.48
N TRP A 136 -12.59 2.90 -0.28
CA TRP A 136 -13.59 1.97 -0.81
C TRP A 136 -14.28 1.18 0.31
N GLN A 137 -13.54 0.68 1.31
CA GLN A 137 -14.12 0.00 2.48
C GLN A 137 -15.09 0.91 3.23
N GLY A 138 -14.76 2.20 3.38
CA GLY A 138 -15.66 3.18 4.01
C GLY A 138 -17.01 3.30 3.28
N HIS A 139 -16.97 3.34 1.95
CA HIS A 139 -18.21 3.33 1.14
C HIS A 139 -19.00 2.04 1.32
N VAL A 140 -18.34 0.88 1.38
CA VAL A 140 -19.04 -0.39 1.62
C VAL A 140 -19.75 -0.37 2.97
N VAL A 141 -19.11 0.10 4.04
CA VAL A 141 -19.76 0.17 5.36
C VAL A 141 -20.98 1.09 5.33
N ILE A 142 -20.85 2.29 4.74
CA ILE A 142 -21.97 3.25 4.64
C ILE A 142 -23.12 2.66 3.80
N ASP A 143 -22.83 2.05 2.65
CA ASP A 143 -23.85 1.48 1.76
C ASP A 143 -24.59 0.30 2.41
N GLN A 144 -23.89 -0.49 3.23
CA GLN A 144 -24.50 -1.58 4.01
C GLN A 144 -25.41 -1.06 5.13
N VAL A 145 -25.07 0.09 5.71
CA VAL A 145 -25.91 0.77 6.71
C VAL A 145 -27.17 1.35 6.06
N GLU A 146 -27.03 2.04 4.92
CA GLU A 146 -28.14 2.75 4.27
C GLU A 146 -29.12 1.83 3.54
N HIS A 147 -28.59 0.83 2.82
CA HIS A 147 -29.38 0.06 1.86
C HIS A 147 -29.48 -1.44 2.17
N GLN A 148 -28.78 -1.94 3.22
CA GLN A 148 -28.72 -3.37 3.57
C GLN A 148 -28.44 -4.28 2.36
N VAL A 149 -27.60 -3.82 1.43
CA VAL A 149 -27.44 -4.47 0.12
C VAL A 149 -26.75 -5.82 0.26
N LEU A 150 -27.34 -6.88 -0.29
CA LEU A 150 -26.67 -8.17 -0.35
C LEU A 150 -25.52 -8.15 -1.38
N HIS A 151 -24.33 -8.48 -0.88
CA HIS A 151 -23.04 -8.73 -1.56
C HIS A 151 -22.20 -7.48 -1.91
N PRO A 152 -21.14 -7.17 -1.12
CA PRO A 152 -20.18 -6.16 -1.52
C PRO A 152 -19.52 -6.55 -2.84
N HIS A 153 -19.40 -5.59 -3.76
CA HIS A 153 -18.70 -5.77 -5.02
C HIS A 153 -17.20 -5.95 -4.77
N GLY A 154 -16.52 -6.84 -5.51
CA GLY A 154 -15.08 -7.04 -5.32
C GLY A 154 -14.27 -5.80 -5.74
N PHE A 155 -13.25 -5.44 -4.96
CA PHE A 155 -12.32 -4.36 -5.30
C PHE A 155 -11.01 -4.93 -5.89
N PRO A 156 -10.37 -4.28 -6.88
CA PRO A 156 -9.13 -4.81 -7.48
C PRO A 156 -7.99 -5.04 -6.49
N TRP A 157 -7.99 -4.33 -5.35
CA TRP A 157 -7.02 -4.53 -4.27
C TRP A 157 -7.48 -5.44 -3.13
N GLY A 158 -8.76 -5.82 -3.07
CA GLY A 158 -9.29 -6.60 -1.96
C GLY A 158 -10.76 -6.92 -2.02
N GLY A 159 -11.20 -7.74 -1.07
CA GLY A 159 -12.61 -8.00 -0.81
C GLY A 159 -12.94 -7.64 0.63
N VAL A 160 -14.23 -7.56 0.96
CA VAL A 160 -14.68 -7.38 2.33
C VAL A 160 -15.70 -8.45 2.64
N THR A 161 -15.55 -9.09 3.79
CA THR A 161 -16.62 -9.84 4.41
C THR A 161 -17.39 -8.89 5.31
N VAL A 162 -18.66 -8.66 5.00
CA VAL A 162 -19.55 -7.84 5.82
C VAL A 162 -20.46 -8.76 6.63
N THR A 163 -20.51 -8.51 7.93
CA THR A 163 -21.46 -9.12 8.85
C THR A 163 -22.38 -8.01 9.36
N THR A 164 -23.66 -8.10 8.99
CA THR A 164 -24.71 -7.22 9.50
C THR A 164 -25.45 -7.92 10.63
N GLY A 165 -25.72 -7.21 11.71
CA GLY A 165 -26.47 -7.70 12.86
C GLY A 165 -27.35 -6.62 13.46
N HIS A 166 -27.86 -6.88 14.65
CA HIS A 166 -28.55 -5.90 15.48
C HIS A 166 -27.87 -5.87 16.85
N MET A 167 -27.94 -4.72 17.52
CA MET A 167 -27.43 -4.63 18.89
C MET A 167 -28.12 -5.66 19.79
N THR A 168 -27.33 -6.34 20.61
CA THR A 168 -27.81 -7.31 21.59
C THR A 168 -27.55 -6.78 23.00
N ARG A 169 -28.43 -7.10 23.95
CA ARG A 169 -28.27 -6.81 25.38
C ARG A 169 -27.97 -8.08 26.14
#